data_AF-A0A158FP11-F1
#
_entry.id   AF-A0A158FP11-F1
#
_cell.length_a   1.000
_cell.length_b   1.000
_cell.length_c   1.000
_cell.angle_alpha   90.00
_cell.angle_beta   90.00
_cell.angle_gamma   90.00
#
_symmetry.space_group_name_H-M   'P 1'
#
loop_
_entity.id
_entity.type
_entity.pdbx_description
1 polymer ?
#
loop_
_entity_poly.entity_id
_entity_poly.type
_entity_poly.pdbx_seq_one_letter_code
_entity_poly.pdbx_strand_id
1 'polypeptide(L)' 'MLDGGSDWQTVRSDGSTTLDVRLILQTDDGTNITMAYRGVRHGPPDVIARLESGEGVDPPATTSASTRSSKRLPESMNF' A
#
# COMPACT_ATOMS: atom_id res chain seq x y z
N MET A 1 -12.32 1.06 4.23
CA MET A 1 -11.19 2.01 4.25
C MET A 1 -11.78 3.39 4.08
N LEU A 2 -11.34 4.36 4.86
CA LEU A 2 -11.83 5.74 4.72
C LEU A 2 -11.07 6.48 3.62
N ASP A 3 -11.69 7.54 3.10
CA ASP A 3 -11.05 8.47 2.17
C ASP A 3 -9.82 9.14 2.79
N GLY A 4 -8.92 9.65 1.94
CA GLY A 4 -7.69 10.33 2.37
C GLY A 4 -6.48 9.41 2.56
N GLY A 5 -6.60 8.12 2.24
CA GLY A 5 -5.45 7.23 2.11
C GLY A 5 -4.55 7.64 0.93
N SER A 6 -3.24 7.38 1.06
CA SER A 6 -2.27 7.65 0.00
C SER A 6 -1.18 6.58 -0.04
N ASP A 7 -0.73 6.25 -1.25
CA ASP A 7 0.46 5.43 -1.50
C ASP A 7 1.46 6.28 -2.30
N TRP A 8 2.58 6.62 -1.67
CA TRP A 8 3.65 7.37 -2.33
C TRP A 8 4.61 6.39 -2.97
N GLN A 9 4.43 6.19 -4.27
CA GLN A 9 5.22 5.24 -5.03
C GLN A 9 6.46 5.89 -5.65
N THR A 10 7.55 5.13 -5.74
CA THR A 10 8.74 5.54 -6.49
C THR A 10 9.28 4.35 -7.25
N VAL A 11 9.43 4.51 -8.57
CA VAL A 11 10.10 3.52 -9.43
C VAL A 11 11.61 3.72 -9.31
N ARG A 12 12.32 2.63 -9.02
CA ARG A 12 13.77 2.60 -8.89
C ARG A 12 14.44 2.29 -10.23
N SER A 13 15.74 2.52 -10.29
CA SER A 13 16.56 2.22 -11.48
C SER A 13 16.61 0.73 -11.84
N ASP A 14 16.34 -0.17 -10.88
CA ASP A 14 16.26 -1.62 -11.09
C ASP A 14 14.87 -2.10 -11.54
N GLY A 15 13.93 -1.17 -11.77
CA GLY A 15 12.55 -1.47 -12.16
C GLY A 15 11.64 -1.89 -11.00
N SER A 16 12.14 -1.94 -9.76
CA SER A 16 11.31 -2.15 -8.57
C SER A 16 10.56 -0.88 -8.17
N THR A 17 9.43 -1.05 -7.47
CA THR A 17 8.63 0.07 -6.96
C THR A 17 8.63 0.07 -5.43
N THR A 18 9.03 1.19 -4.81
CA THR A 18 8.80 1.40 -3.37
C THR A 18 7.38 1.85 -3.10
N LEU A 19 6.85 1.41 -1.96
CA LEU A 19 5.55 1.82 -1.44
C LEU A 19 5.78 2.52 -0.09
N ASP A 20 5.11 3.66 0.13
CA ASP A 20 4.96 4.31 1.44
C ASP A 20 3.49 4.67 1.59
N VAL A 21 2.75 3.78 2.26
CA VAL A 21 1.29 3.83 2.32
C VAL A 21 0.85 4.32 3.68
N ARG A 22 -0.09 5.26 3.68
CA ARG A 22 -0.75 5.79 4.87
C ARG A 22 -2.24 5.78 4.65
N LEU A 23 -2.99 5.17 5.56
CA LEU A 23 -4.43 5.03 5.44
C LEU A 23 -5.13 4.88 6.79
N ILE A 24 -6.45 5.08 6.77
CA ILE A 24 -7.32 4.84 7.91
C ILE A 24 -8.29 3.70 7.56
N LEU A 25 -8.31 2.68 8.40
CA LEU A 25 -9.34 1.65 8.42
C LEU A 25 -10.36 2.02 9.48
N GLN A 26 -11.64 1.80 9.19
CA GLN A 26 -12.71 1.88 10.17
C GLN A 26 -13.31 0.49 10.33
N THR A 27 -13.42 0.01 11.57
CA THR A 27 -14.11 -1.22 11.91
C THR A 27 -15.62 -1.04 11.78
N ASP A 28 -16.36 -2.14 11.77
CA ASP A 28 -17.83 -2.14 11.73
C ASP A 28 -18.47 -1.45 12.95
N ASP A 29 -17.79 -1.47 14.10
CA ASP A 29 -18.17 -0.74 15.32
C ASP A 29 -17.76 0.75 15.34
N GLY A 30 -17.19 1.27 14.25
CA GLY A 30 -16.82 2.68 14.12
C GLY A 30 -15.42 3.06 14.62
N THR A 31 -14.64 2.11 15.18
CA THR A 31 -13.27 2.42 15.61
C THR A 31 -12.33 2.66 14.44
N ASN A 32 -11.54 3.74 14.52
CA ASN A 32 -10.52 4.05 13.52
C ASN A 32 -9.14 3.44 13.86
N ILE A 33 -8.49 2.87 12.85
CA ILE A 33 -7.13 2.34 12.91
C ILE A 33 -6.31 3.06 11.86
N THR A 34 -5.32 3.83 12.31
CA THR A 34 -4.27 4.34 11.42
C THR A 34 -3.32 3.21 11.07
N MET A 35 -3.02 3.06 9.78
CA MET A 35 -2.06 2.08 9.29
C MET A 35 -1.04 2.78 8.41
N ALA A 36 0.22 2.44 8.64
CA ALA A 36 1.31 2.81 7.75
C ALA A 36 2.14 1.57 7.43
N TYR A 37 2.44 1.36 6.15
CA TYR A 37 3.36 0.32 5.74
C TYR A 37 4.29 0.79 4.65
N ARG A 38 5.49 0.23 4.66
CA ARG A 38 6.47 0.40 3.59
C ARG A 38 6.73 -0.94 2.94
N GLY A 39 6.97 -0.93 1.64
CA GLY A 39 7.25 -2.15 0.91
C GLY A 39 8.03 -1.92 -0.36
N VAL A 40 8.41 -3.04 -0.97
CA VAL A 40 9.01 -3.06 -2.31
C VAL A 40 8.28 -4.11 -3.13
N ARG A 41 7.78 -3.69 -4.29
CA ARG A 41 7.25 -4.56 -5.35
C ARG A 41 8.35 -4.79 -6.39
N HIS A 42 8.62 -6.04 -6.71
CA HIS A 42 9.53 -6.43 -7.79
C HIS A 42 9.00 -7.68 -8.50
N GLY A 43 9.45 -7.90 -9.72
CA GLY A 43 9.06 -9.03 -10.55
C GLY A 43 9.83 -9.02 -11.87
N PRO A 44 9.57 -9.99 -12.75
CA PRO A 44 10.10 -9.99 -14.11
C PRO A 44 9.77 -8.66 -14.81
N PRO A 45 10.72 -8.04 -15.56
CA PRO A 45 10.52 -6.72 -16.17
C PRO A 45 9.29 -6.62 -17.08
N ASP A 46 8.99 -7.68 -17.83
CA ASP A 46 7.81 -7.78 -18.70
C ASP A 46 6.51 -7.80 -17.90
N VAL A 47 6.49 -8.47 -16.74
CA VAL A 47 5.34 -8.48 -15.83
C VAL A 47 5.14 -7.10 -15.21
N ILE A 48 6.20 -6.45 -14.75
CA ILE A 48 6.10 -5.10 -14.17
C ILE A 48 5.63 -4.09 -15.24
N ALA A 49 6.18 -4.15 -16.46
CA ALA A 49 5.77 -3.27 -17.54
C ALA A 49 4.26 -3.39 -17.87
N ARG A 50 3.74 -4.63 -17.89
CA ARG A 50 2.31 -4.89 -18.09
C ARG A 50 1.46 -4.39 -16.91
N LEU A 51 1.92 -4.58 -15.68
CA LEU A 51 1.23 -4.06 -14.51
C LEU A 51 1.14 -2.52 -14.54
N GLU A 52 2.24 -1.84 -14.89
CA GLU A 52 2.29 -0.37 -14.99
C GLU A 52 1.50 0.17 -16.20
N SER A 53 1.27 -0.64 -17.25
CA SER A 53 0.35 -0.30 -18.36
C SER A 53 -1.12 -0.53 -18.03
N GLY A 54 -1.42 -1.02 -16.82
CA GLY A 54 -2.79 -1.33 -16.38
C GLY A 54 -3.32 -2.66 -16.88
N GLU A 55 -2.47 -3.51 -17.47
CA GLU A 55 -2.85 -4.88 -17.83
C GLU A 55 -2.96 -5.77 -16.59
N GLY A 56 -3.89 -6.72 -16.63
CA GLY A 56 -3.98 -7.76 -15.62
C GLY A 56 -2.75 -8.67 -15.68
N VAL A 57 -2.11 -8.86 -14.52
CA VAL A 57 -1.04 -9.83 -14.32
C VAL A 57 -1.46 -10.79 -13.20
N ASP A 58 -1.01 -12.04 -13.29
CA ASP A 58 -1.30 -13.02 -12.25
C ASP A 58 -0.64 -12.60 -10.92
N PRO A 59 -1.36 -12.64 -9.78
CA PRO A 59 -0.81 -12.23 -8.48
C PRO A 59 0.54 -12.85 -8.09
N PRO A 60 0.82 -14.16 -8.33
CA PRO A 60 2.12 -14.74 -8.02
C PRO A 60 3.26 -14.28 -8.96
N ALA A 61 2.95 -13.56 -10.05
CA ALA A 61 3.96 -13.08 -10.99
C ALA A 61 4.79 -11.91 -10.44
N THR A 62 4.38 -11.30 -9.32
CA THR A 62 5.15 -10.28 -8.61
C THR A 62 5.33 -10.63 -7.14
N THR A 63 6.46 -10.22 -6.55
CA THR A 63 6.71 -10.35 -5.12
C THR A 63 6.64 -8.98 -4.46
N SER A 64 5.93 -8.91 -3.33
CA SER A 64 5.85 -7.71 -2.50
C SER A 64 6.23 -8.04 -1.06
N ALA A 65 7.32 -7.44 -0.57
CA ALA A 65 7.70 -7.50 0.85
C ALA A 65 7.26 -6.19 1.54
N SER A 66 6.74 -6.26 2.77
CA SER A 66 6.28 -5.07 3.50
C SER A 66 6.54 -5.16 5.01
N THR A 67 6.90 -4.02 5.60
CA THR A 67 6.91 -3.78 7.04
C THR A 67 5.71 -2.91 7.41
N ARG A 68 4.98 -3.29 8.45
CA ARG A 68 3.68 -2.70 8.77
C ARG A 68 3.68 -2.17 10.21
N SER A 69 3.01 -1.05 10.41
CA SER A 69 2.70 -0.49 11.72
C SER A 69 1.24 -0.05 11.75
N SER A 70 0.58 -0.25 12.88
CA SER A 70 -0.80 0.17 13.07
C SER A 70 -1.03 0.71 14.47
N LYS A 71 -1.95 1.67 14.58
CA LYS A 71 -2.35 2.26 15.85
C LYS A 71 -3.85 2.55 15.83
N ARG A 72 -4.55 2.03 16.84
CA ARG A 72 -5.96 2.38 17.11
C ARG A 72 -6.02 3.85 17.55
N LEU A 73 -6.87 4.63 16.91
CA LEU A 73 -7.17 5.99 17.36
C LEU A 73 -8.14 5.94 18.54
N PRO A 74 -7.99 6.82 19.54
CA PRO A 74 -8.99 6.96 20.59
C PRO A 74 -10.33 7.45 20.00
N GLU A 75 -11.45 7.09 20.63
CA GLU A 75 -12.82 7.40 20.19
C GLU A 75 -13.17 8.90 20.12
N SER A 76 -12.25 9.80 20.47
CA SER A 76 -12.46 11.24 20.28
C SER A 76 -11.13 11.94 20.02
N MET A 77 -10.97 12.40 18.78
CA MET A 77 -10.00 13.43 18.41
C MET A 77 -10.75 14.38 17.49
N ASN A 78 -11.54 15.25 18.10
CA ASN A 78 -12.20 16.33 17.40
C ASN A 78 -11.12 17.34 17.00
N PHE A 79 -11.00 17.60 15.70
CA PHE A 79 -10.23 18.73 15.17
C PHE A 79 -11.01 20.03 15.33
#